data_AF-A0A948JN15-F1
#
_entry.id   AF-A0A948JN15-F1
#
_cell.length_a   1.000
_cell.length_b   1.000
_cell.length_c   1.000
_cell.angle_alpha   90.00
_cell.angle_beta   90.00
_cell.angle_gamma   90.00
#
_symmetry.space_group_name_H-M   'P 1'
#
loop_
_entity.id
_entity.type
_entity.pdbx_description
1 polymer ?
#
loop_
_entity_poly.entity_id
_entity_poly.type
_entity_poly.pdbx_seq_one_letter_code
_entity_poly.pdbx_strand_id
1 'polypeptide(L)'
;MSHRVNLISFGELHFCIKNQQFFKGEHEVRAEPKVCELLTYLYQNRDRYVSLPELHEALWCGRVVSDTAVRRTISKLRSLLADEASADGCIRSLSKRGYKLVIDGLSDKNQDVNECPTGVDVFGQPDVVAIDVRQQATEAVSDIVPVTKNTASSVLFTNRWMTFYLLLLLLAVLVLAALVPTFSDNAETIQLNSDKIQTFVLSQDKRFIVYAADLTGLDGYQLFLKDLNSGFVQQLTRGRKKYIAAAFTEQGNTLLYISWDYKNYQLSQIDIQNAAAVDMESNLLLEQSLPITNLYVGDQADIFLTLYSSLQTAAIYQFDRNSLTTKAVTFPRDTGTYDEFPLLNHKTDTLYYIRTQASGNPILMAQDYQNGKTLKQVTLPKGRLRDLQWYDEDELLLLYTDQILVAKLASGKLKRLDNTAENTTYLKLQSWHNNKFLLLENTAMQRQFYLHQQAGKAPLLNIPEMVYSVKFTHSEDKLLLCSRDTAGSMLSVLDKQTGKESLLMKTQGIINDLAISPDGNNVHLSIDKRLAIFNQETASLYFITNEAQQVAGLGEFSHDNSFLLYGEKVWRTLAHCEARFSYPTK
;
A
#
# COMPACT_ATOMS: atom_id res chain seq x y z
N MET A 1 -35.95 37.94 -19.11
CA MET A 1 -35.35 38.18 -17.77
C MET A 1 -33.85 38.00 -17.92
N SER A 2 -33.08 39.09 -17.81
CA SER A 2 -31.61 39.08 -18.02
C SER A 2 -30.92 38.32 -16.88
N HIS A 3 -30.10 37.32 -17.19
CA HIS A 3 -29.30 36.59 -16.20
C HIS A 3 -28.01 37.37 -15.92
N ARG A 4 -27.97 38.11 -14.81
CA ARG A 4 -26.76 38.79 -14.34
C ARG A 4 -25.70 37.77 -13.90
N VAL A 5 -24.53 37.80 -14.52
CA VAL A 5 -23.35 37.03 -14.10
C VAL A 5 -22.56 37.91 -13.13
N ASN A 6 -22.46 37.50 -11.87
CA ASN A 6 -21.61 38.20 -10.89
C ASN A 6 -20.15 37.80 -11.13
N LEU A 7 -19.44 38.63 -11.90
CA LEU A 7 -18.01 38.51 -12.17
C LEU A 7 -17.24 39.46 -11.23
N ILE A 8 -16.22 38.97 -10.55
CA ILE A 8 -15.32 39.80 -9.73
C ILE A 8 -14.04 40.02 -10.51
N SER A 9 -13.62 41.28 -10.69
CA SER A 9 -12.40 41.61 -11.43
C SER A 9 -11.27 42.04 -10.48
N PHE A 10 -10.10 41.42 -10.67
CA PHE A 10 -8.84 41.72 -10.00
C PHE A 10 -7.79 41.99 -11.09
N GLY A 11 -7.73 43.22 -11.61
CA GLY A 11 -6.88 43.52 -12.77
C GLY A 11 -7.33 42.77 -14.03
N GLU A 12 -6.43 42.01 -14.66
CA GLU A 12 -6.72 41.14 -15.82
C GLU A 12 -7.33 39.78 -15.42
N LEU A 13 -7.34 39.46 -14.13
CA LEU A 13 -7.92 38.22 -13.61
C LEU A 13 -9.38 38.43 -13.20
N HIS A 14 -10.27 37.63 -13.78
CA HIS A 14 -11.70 37.64 -13.51
C HIS A 14 -12.11 36.34 -12.81
N PHE A 15 -12.95 36.44 -11.78
CA PHE A 15 -13.51 35.29 -11.08
C PHE A 15 -15.02 35.21 -11.30
N CYS A 16 -15.48 34.09 -11.88
CA CYS A 16 -16.89 33.82 -12.04
C CYS A 16 -17.42 33.11 -10.79
N ILE A 17 -18.24 33.81 -9.99
CA ILE A 17 -18.77 33.25 -8.73
C ILE A 17 -19.65 32.03 -8.98
N LYS A 18 -20.41 32.03 -10.08
CA LYS A 18 -21.34 30.94 -10.42
C LYS A 18 -20.60 29.63 -10.72
N ASN A 19 -19.49 29.73 -11.45
CA ASN A 19 -18.74 28.55 -11.91
C ASN A 19 -17.51 28.26 -11.03
N GLN A 20 -17.19 29.16 -10.09
CA GLN A 20 -16.01 29.08 -9.21
C GLN A 20 -14.69 28.92 -9.98
N GLN A 21 -14.57 29.64 -11.09
CA GLN A 21 -13.43 29.58 -12.00
C GLN A 21 -12.78 30.95 -12.15
N PHE A 22 -11.47 30.95 -12.31
CA PHE A 22 -10.69 32.13 -12.64
C PHE A 22 -10.39 32.17 -14.15
N PHE A 23 -10.37 33.36 -14.71
CA PHE A 23 -10.11 33.62 -16.12
C PHE A 23 -9.14 34.78 -16.25
N LYS A 24 -8.21 34.68 -17.19
CA LYS A 24 -7.38 35.81 -17.63
C LYS A 24 -7.59 35.97 -19.13
N GLY A 25 -8.34 37.01 -19.53
CA GLY A 25 -8.91 37.08 -20.88
C GLY A 25 -9.86 35.90 -21.15
N GLU A 26 -9.58 35.13 -22.20
CA GLU A 26 -10.35 33.92 -22.57
C GLU A 26 -9.80 32.61 -21.98
N HIS A 27 -8.68 32.66 -21.25
CA HIS A 27 -8.02 31.47 -20.71
C HIS A 27 -8.42 31.19 -19.25
N GLU A 28 -8.84 29.96 -18.97
CA GLU A 28 -9.12 29.50 -17.60
C GLU A 28 -7.82 29.32 -16.81
N VAL A 29 -7.75 29.94 -15.64
CA VAL A 29 -6.64 29.79 -14.68
C VAL A 29 -7.04 28.75 -13.64
N ARG A 30 -6.32 27.63 -13.60
CA ARG A 30 -6.58 26.55 -12.65
C ARG A 30 -6.24 26.98 -11.23
N ALA A 31 -7.25 26.97 -10.36
CA ALA A 31 -7.10 27.14 -8.92
C ALA A 31 -7.68 25.92 -8.19
N GLU A 32 -7.20 25.66 -6.98
CA GLU A 32 -7.76 24.60 -6.15
C GLU A 32 -9.21 24.93 -5.79
N PRO A 33 -10.15 23.95 -5.81
CA PRO A 33 -11.57 24.21 -5.52
C PRO A 33 -11.78 24.94 -4.19
N LYS A 34 -11.00 24.58 -3.17
CA LYS A 34 -11.10 25.20 -1.83
C LYS A 34 -10.64 26.67 -1.81
N VAL A 35 -9.74 27.06 -2.72
CA VAL A 35 -9.34 28.46 -2.91
C VAL A 35 -10.48 29.26 -3.54
N CYS A 36 -11.19 28.68 -4.51
CA CYS A 36 -12.36 29.28 -5.12
C CYS A 36 -13.54 29.41 -4.13
N GLU A 37 -13.80 28.35 -3.35
CA GLU A 37 -14.83 28.37 -2.30
C GLU A 37 -14.52 29.43 -1.24
N LEU A 38 -13.25 29.55 -0.82
CA LEU A 38 -12.80 30.58 0.12
C LEU A 38 -13.04 31.99 -0.44
N LEU A 39 -12.72 32.24 -1.71
CA LEU A 39 -12.94 33.55 -2.32
C LEU A 39 -14.43 33.89 -2.40
N THR A 40 -15.27 32.94 -2.81
CA THR A 40 -16.72 33.10 -2.84
C THR A 40 -17.26 33.44 -1.45
N TYR A 41 -16.83 32.71 -0.42
CA TYR A 41 -17.28 32.93 0.95
C TYR A 41 -16.82 34.29 1.51
N LEU A 42 -15.58 34.70 1.24
CA LEU A 42 -15.09 36.02 1.63
C LEU A 42 -15.78 37.15 0.86
N TYR A 43 -16.16 36.95 -0.40
CA TYR A 43 -16.91 37.93 -1.19
C TYR A 43 -18.35 38.11 -0.70
N GLN A 44 -19.01 37.02 -0.34
CA GLN A 44 -20.33 37.04 0.29
C GLN A 44 -20.31 37.78 1.63
N ASN A 45 -19.19 37.73 2.35
CA ASN A 45 -18.99 38.36 3.66
C ASN A 45 -18.09 39.61 3.62
N ARG A 46 -17.92 40.23 2.45
CA ARG A 46 -16.93 41.31 2.20
C ARG A 46 -17.10 42.57 3.05
N ASP A 47 -18.23 42.75 3.74
CA ASP A 47 -18.46 43.90 4.61
C ASP A 47 -17.81 43.75 5.99
N ARG A 48 -17.46 42.53 6.41
CA ARG A 48 -16.91 42.22 7.74
C ARG A 48 -15.66 41.35 7.68
N TYR A 49 -15.00 41.19 8.83
CA TYR A 49 -13.95 40.18 9.00
C TYR A 49 -14.59 38.83 9.30
N VAL A 50 -14.09 37.78 8.64
CA VAL A 50 -14.46 36.38 8.85
C VAL A 50 -13.39 35.72 9.70
N SER A 51 -13.81 35.16 10.84
CA SER A 51 -12.88 34.60 11.82
C SER A 51 -12.29 33.26 11.35
N LEU A 52 -11.16 32.85 11.92
CA LEU A 52 -10.57 31.55 11.57
C LEU A 52 -11.50 30.37 11.94
N PRO A 53 -12.11 30.30 13.15
CA PRO A 53 -13.08 29.26 13.48
C PRO A 53 -14.30 29.24 12.54
N GLU A 54 -14.78 30.41 12.11
CA GLU A 54 -15.87 30.51 11.14
C GLU A 54 -15.48 29.97 9.76
N LEU A 55 -14.24 30.22 9.32
CA LEU A 55 -13.72 29.61 8.09
C LEU A 55 -13.64 28.09 8.22
N HIS A 56 -13.21 27.56 9.38
CA HIS A 56 -13.23 26.12 9.66
C HIS A 56 -14.63 25.54 9.52
N GLU A 57 -15.63 26.17 10.15
CA GLU A 57 -17.01 25.69 10.13
C GLU A 57 -17.65 25.79 8.75
N ALA A 58 -17.48 26.92 8.05
CA ALA A 58 -18.16 27.18 6.79
C ALA A 58 -17.55 26.44 5.58
N LEU A 59 -16.22 26.31 5.53
CA LEU A 59 -15.52 25.74 4.36
C LEU A 59 -15.04 24.30 4.58
N TRP A 60 -14.92 23.86 5.83
CA TRP A 60 -14.47 22.52 6.21
C TRP A 60 -15.44 21.80 7.14
N CYS A 61 -16.74 22.09 7.03
CA CYS A 61 -17.80 21.38 7.75
C CYS A 61 -17.64 19.85 7.63
N GLY A 62 -17.67 19.15 8.76
CA GLY A 62 -17.50 17.68 8.82
C GLY A 62 -16.08 17.16 8.55
N ARG A 63 -15.07 18.04 8.50
CA ARG A 63 -13.65 17.67 8.30
C ARG A 63 -12.76 18.36 9.33
N VAL A 64 -11.94 17.59 10.05
CA VAL A 64 -10.96 18.16 10.99
C VAL A 64 -9.72 18.59 10.21
N VAL A 65 -9.56 19.90 10.02
CA VAL A 65 -8.35 20.50 9.41
C VAL A 65 -7.67 21.42 10.42
N SER A 66 -6.34 21.52 10.38
CA SER A 66 -5.60 22.42 11.27
C SER A 66 -5.72 23.88 10.81
N ASP A 67 -5.62 24.83 11.75
CA ASP A 67 -5.53 26.27 11.46
C ASP A 67 -4.51 26.59 10.35
N THR A 68 -3.42 25.84 10.30
CA THR A 68 -2.33 25.99 9.32
C THR A 68 -2.81 25.66 7.90
N ALA A 69 -3.70 24.68 7.72
CA ALA A 69 -4.28 24.37 6.42
C ALA A 69 -5.19 25.51 5.90
N VAL A 70 -5.98 26.11 6.80
CA VAL A 70 -6.82 27.28 6.48
C VAL A 70 -5.94 28.48 6.12
N ARG A 71 -4.91 28.75 6.92
CA ARG A 71 -3.92 29.82 6.63
C ARG A 71 -3.18 29.60 5.32
N ARG A 72 -2.82 28.35 4.97
CA ARG A 72 -2.21 28.01 3.67
C ARG A 72 -3.15 28.26 2.50
N THR A 73 -4.44 27.94 2.64
CA THR A 73 -5.45 28.21 1.60
C THR A 73 -5.58 29.72 1.35
N ILE A 74 -5.52 30.52 2.44
CA ILE A 74 -5.50 31.99 2.35
C ILE A 74 -4.20 32.48 1.69
N SER A 75 -3.05 31.90 2.00
CA SER A 75 -1.79 32.21 1.33
C SER A 75 -1.84 31.90 -0.17
N LYS A 76 -2.41 30.76 -0.57
CA LYS A 76 -2.60 30.41 -1.99
C LYS A 76 -3.52 31.39 -2.71
N LEU A 77 -4.64 31.76 -2.07
CA LEU A 77 -5.54 32.77 -2.61
C LEU A 77 -4.83 34.12 -2.77
N ARG A 78 -4.03 34.54 -1.78
CA ARG A 78 -3.21 35.75 -1.89
C ARG A 78 -2.21 35.68 -3.03
N SER A 79 -1.48 34.58 -3.17
CA SER A 79 -0.53 34.41 -4.27
C SER A 79 -1.22 34.48 -5.63
N LEU A 80 -2.42 33.90 -5.76
CA LEU A 80 -3.21 33.96 -6.99
C LEU A 80 -3.67 35.39 -7.34
N LEU A 81 -3.96 36.21 -6.32
CA LEU A 81 -4.39 37.61 -6.49
C LEU A 81 -3.21 38.59 -6.55
N ALA A 82 -2.02 38.18 -6.09
CA ALA A 82 -0.83 39.02 -5.97
C ALA A 82 -0.23 39.44 -7.33
N ASP A 83 -0.49 38.65 -8.37
CA ASP A 83 0.03 38.90 -9.72
C ASP A 83 -0.67 40.08 -10.42
N GLU A 84 -1.83 40.50 -9.92
CA GLU A 84 -2.67 41.54 -10.53
C GLU A 84 -2.90 42.77 -9.64
N ALA A 85 -2.77 42.61 -8.32
CA ALA A 85 -2.82 43.68 -7.32
C ALA A 85 -1.90 43.32 -6.15
N SER A 86 -1.46 44.29 -5.35
CA SER A 86 -0.62 43.97 -4.19
C SER A 86 -1.33 42.96 -3.26
N ALA A 87 -0.62 41.89 -2.88
CA ALA A 87 -1.18 40.77 -2.11
C ALA A 87 -1.87 41.19 -0.79
N ASP A 88 -1.42 42.33 -0.21
CA ASP A 88 -1.96 42.94 1.01
C ASP A 88 -3.17 43.86 0.76
N GLY A 89 -3.44 44.24 -0.50
CA GLY A 89 -4.54 45.09 -0.91
C GLY A 89 -5.89 44.36 -0.97
N CYS A 90 -5.92 43.12 -1.47
CA CYS A 90 -7.17 42.39 -1.71
C CYS A 90 -7.68 41.57 -0.52
N ILE A 91 -6.81 41.01 0.33
CA ILE A 91 -7.21 40.24 1.52
C ILE A 91 -6.51 40.81 2.75
N ARG A 92 -7.24 41.59 3.55
CA ARG A 92 -6.73 42.13 4.81
C ARG A 92 -6.84 41.09 5.93
N SER A 93 -5.75 40.93 6.69
CA SER A 93 -5.75 40.15 7.93
C SER A 93 -5.71 41.09 9.13
N LEU A 94 -6.54 40.81 10.13
CA LEU A 94 -6.42 41.44 11.44
C LEU A 94 -6.30 40.37 12.52
N SER A 95 -5.24 40.46 13.33
CA SER A 95 -5.01 39.53 14.43
C SER A 95 -6.26 39.45 15.33
N LYS A 96 -6.66 38.23 15.68
CA LYS A 96 -7.86 37.89 16.47
C LYS A 96 -9.24 38.20 15.85
N ARG A 97 -9.32 38.93 14.72
CA ARG A 97 -10.61 39.16 14.00
C ARG A 97 -10.74 38.35 12.71
N GLY A 98 -9.63 37.93 12.11
CA GLY A 98 -9.63 37.06 10.93
C GLY A 98 -9.37 37.81 9.64
N TYR A 99 -10.08 37.47 8.57
CA TYR A 99 -9.78 37.85 7.19
C TYR A 99 -10.93 38.59 6.53
N LYS A 100 -10.61 39.60 5.72
CA LYS A 100 -11.61 40.40 4.99
C LYS A 100 -11.17 40.60 3.55
N LEU A 101 -12.06 40.33 2.60
CA LEU A 101 -11.87 40.74 1.21
C LEU A 101 -12.09 42.25 1.10
N VAL A 102 -11.15 42.94 0.48
CA VAL A 102 -11.22 44.39 0.24
C VAL A 102 -11.10 44.64 -1.25
N ILE A 103 -12.06 45.39 -1.77
CA ILE A 103 -12.14 45.76 -3.18
C ILE A 103 -12.06 47.29 -3.19
N ASP A 104 -10.86 47.85 -3.23
CA ASP A 104 -10.67 49.31 -3.36
C ASP A 104 -10.54 49.66 -4.85
N GLY A 105 -11.46 50.50 -5.36
CA GLY A 105 -11.31 51.23 -6.62
C GLY A 105 -11.49 50.46 -7.94
N LEU A 106 -11.81 49.17 -7.93
CA LEU A 106 -12.15 48.44 -9.16
C LEU A 106 -13.67 48.46 -9.36
N SER A 107 -14.09 49.21 -10.36
CA SER A 107 -15.49 49.40 -10.76
C SER A 107 -16.25 48.07 -10.77
N ASP A 108 -17.34 48.01 -9.98
CA ASP A 108 -18.42 47.04 -10.12
C ASP A 108 -19.11 47.29 -11.47
N LYS A 109 -18.43 46.91 -12.56
CA LYS A 109 -19.02 46.89 -13.88
C LYS A 109 -19.97 45.69 -13.90
N ASN A 110 -21.19 45.95 -13.46
CA ASN A 110 -22.38 45.21 -13.88
C ASN A 110 -22.49 45.35 -15.40
N GLN A 111 -21.66 44.64 -16.15
CA GLN A 111 -21.76 44.53 -17.58
C GLN A 111 -22.60 43.29 -17.90
N ASP A 112 -23.67 43.51 -18.64
CA ASP A 112 -24.45 42.47 -19.31
C ASP A 112 -23.56 41.80 -20.38
N VAL A 113 -22.75 40.84 -19.96
CA VAL A 113 -22.01 39.95 -20.86
C VAL A 113 -22.76 38.63 -20.89
N ASN A 114 -23.45 38.38 -21.99
CA ASN A 114 -24.01 37.06 -22.28
C ASN A 114 -22.84 36.16 -22.68
N GLU A 115 -22.65 35.09 -21.91
CA GLU A 115 -21.80 33.91 -22.17
C GLU A 115 -20.41 33.87 -21.50
N CYS A 116 -20.17 32.70 -20.88
CA CYS A 116 -18.91 32.28 -20.28
C CYS A 116 -18.15 31.48 -21.36
N PRO A 117 -16.85 31.69 -21.58
CA PRO A 117 -16.13 30.97 -22.63
C PRO A 117 -16.11 29.47 -22.31
N THR A 118 -16.66 28.67 -23.22
CA THR A 118 -16.70 27.21 -23.13
C THR A 118 -15.48 26.66 -23.87
N GLY A 119 -14.69 25.81 -23.20
CA GLY A 119 -13.42 25.30 -23.72
C GLY A 119 -13.57 24.53 -25.03
N VAL A 120 -12.69 24.84 -25.99
CA VAL A 120 -12.51 24.11 -27.25
C VAL A 120 -11.33 23.16 -27.10
N ASP A 121 -11.54 21.90 -27.47
CA ASP A 121 -10.51 20.86 -27.61
C ASP A 121 -9.46 21.25 -28.65
N VAL A 122 -8.19 21.33 -28.23
CA VAL A 122 -7.05 21.35 -29.15
C VAL A 122 -5.93 20.46 -28.59
N PHE A 123 -5.88 19.21 -29.04
CA PHE A 123 -4.65 18.43 -29.11
C PHE A 123 -4.49 17.88 -30.53
N GLY A 124 -3.64 18.54 -31.32
CA GLY A 124 -3.14 18.00 -32.58
C GLY A 124 -2.04 16.96 -32.31
N GLN A 125 -2.11 15.83 -33.02
CA GLN A 125 -0.99 14.89 -33.18
C GLN A 125 -0.05 15.38 -34.30
N PRO A 126 1.26 15.06 -34.24
CA PRO A 126 2.22 15.45 -35.25
C PRO A 126 2.16 14.55 -36.50
N ASP A 127 2.45 15.18 -37.63
CA ASP A 127 2.46 14.64 -38.99
C ASP A 127 3.31 13.37 -39.17
N VAL A 128 2.73 12.37 -39.83
CA VAL A 128 3.47 11.29 -40.51
C VAL A 128 3.28 11.49 -42.00
N VAL A 129 4.37 11.83 -42.68
CA VAL A 129 4.45 11.98 -44.14
C VAL A 129 4.46 10.59 -44.79
N ALA A 130 3.51 10.34 -45.70
CA ALA A 130 3.61 9.27 -46.68
C ALA A 130 3.51 9.86 -48.09
N ILE A 131 4.56 9.63 -48.87
CA ILE A 131 4.78 10.09 -50.25
C ILE A 131 3.94 9.22 -51.19
N ASP A 132 3.14 9.87 -52.03
CA ASP A 132 2.38 9.27 -53.13
C ASP A 132 3.23 9.27 -54.42
N VAL A 133 3.32 8.12 -55.10
CA VAL A 133 3.99 7.97 -56.40
C VAL A 133 3.12 7.13 -57.34
N ARG A 134 2.45 7.89 -58.22
CA ARG A 134 2.30 7.72 -59.69
C ARG A 134 1.41 6.62 -60.28
N GLN A 135 0.50 7.14 -61.14
CA GLN A 135 0.27 6.81 -62.58
C GLN A 135 -0.37 5.45 -62.90
N GLN A 136 -1.18 5.26 -63.95
CA GLN A 136 -1.59 6.05 -65.12
C GLN A 136 -2.86 5.37 -65.69
N ALA A 137 -3.87 6.13 -66.10
CA ALA A 137 -4.26 6.38 -67.51
C ALA A 137 -4.81 5.18 -68.31
N THR A 138 -6.13 5.20 -68.46
CA THR A 138 -6.94 5.18 -69.70
C THR A 138 -6.66 4.20 -70.86
N GLU A 139 -7.78 3.57 -71.26
CA GLU A 139 -8.38 3.44 -72.61
C GLU A 139 -8.35 2.13 -73.41
N ALA A 140 -9.53 1.91 -74.03
CA ALA A 140 -9.87 1.14 -75.25
C ALA A 140 -10.50 -0.27 -74.98
N VAL A 141 -11.60 -0.75 -75.60
CA VAL A 141 -12.35 -0.47 -76.85
C VAL A 141 -13.83 -0.93 -76.71
N SER A 142 -14.66 -0.40 -77.62
CA SER A 142 -16.08 -0.52 -77.98
C SER A 142 -16.87 -1.85 -77.83
N ASP A 143 -18.19 -1.75 -77.62
CA ASP A 143 -19.24 -1.99 -78.65
C ASP A 143 -20.66 -1.69 -78.11
N ILE A 144 -21.60 -1.40 -79.03
CA ILE A 144 -22.86 -0.66 -78.83
C ILE A 144 -24.10 -1.59 -78.99
N VAL A 145 -25.22 -1.23 -78.32
CA VAL A 145 -26.67 -1.45 -78.65
C VAL A 145 -27.37 -2.71 -78.03
N PRO A 146 -28.66 -2.67 -77.59
CA PRO A 146 -29.44 -1.62 -76.92
C PRO A 146 -30.17 -2.08 -75.61
N VAL A 147 -30.66 -1.05 -74.93
CA VAL A 147 -31.77 -0.96 -73.97
C VAL A 147 -32.83 -2.09 -74.04
N THR A 148 -33.01 -2.79 -72.92
CA THR A 148 -34.32 -3.28 -72.47
C THR A 148 -34.56 -2.83 -71.03
N LYS A 149 -35.55 -1.95 -70.85
CA LYS A 149 -36.09 -1.56 -69.56
C LYS A 149 -36.74 -2.79 -68.92
N ASN A 150 -36.15 -3.31 -67.84
CA ASN A 150 -36.89 -4.13 -66.90
C ASN A 150 -36.98 -3.41 -65.56
N THR A 151 -38.21 -3.04 -65.28
CA THR A 151 -38.79 -2.48 -64.08
C THR A 151 -38.20 -3.02 -62.78
N ALA A 152 -37.85 -2.08 -61.89
CA ALA A 152 -37.67 -2.35 -60.48
C ALA A 152 -38.96 -2.94 -59.89
N SER A 153 -38.86 -4.15 -59.33
CA SER A 153 -39.74 -4.62 -58.28
C SER A 153 -38.91 -4.77 -57.02
N SER A 154 -38.98 -3.77 -56.13
CA SER A 154 -38.46 -3.86 -54.77
C SER A 154 -39.29 -4.88 -54.00
N VAL A 155 -38.85 -6.14 -54.02
CA VAL A 155 -39.41 -7.18 -53.19
C VAL A 155 -38.74 -7.06 -51.82
N LEU A 156 -39.40 -6.38 -50.88
CA LEU A 156 -39.09 -6.50 -49.46
C LEU A 156 -39.50 -7.91 -49.01
N PHE A 157 -38.68 -8.91 -49.36
CA PHE A 157 -38.79 -10.25 -48.83
C PHE A 157 -38.20 -10.20 -47.42
N THR A 158 -39.01 -9.78 -46.44
CA THR A 158 -38.69 -9.97 -45.03
C THR A 158 -38.71 -11.45 -44.74
N ASN A 159 -37.55 -12.08 -44.89
CA ASN A 159 -37.35 -13.48 -44.60
C ASN A 159 -37.52 -13.67 -43.08
N ARG A 160 -38.75 -13.99 -42.65
CA ARG A 160 -39.16 -14.18 -41.24
C ARG A 160 -38.25 -15.16 -40.51
N TRP A 161 -37.65 -16.11 -41.24
CA TRP A 161 -36.69 -17.06 -40.72
C TRP A 161 -35.34 -16.40 -40.41
N MET A 162 -34.88 -15.45 -41.22
CA MET A 162 -33.63 -14.73 -40.98
C MET A 162 -33.73 -13.83 -39.76
N THR A 163 -34.85 -13.14 -39.57
CA THR A 163 -35.12 -12.37 -38.34
C THR A 163 -35.21 -13.27 -37.12
N PHE A 164 -35.79 -14.47 -37.27
CA PHE A 164 -35.87 -15.47 -36.21
C PHE A 164 -34.48 -15.99 -35.80
N TYR A 165 -33.63 -16.33 -36.77
CA TYR A 165 -32.25 -16.77 -36.49
C TYR A 165 -31.38 -15.66 -35.88
N LEU A 166 -31.55 -14.40 -36.31
CA LEU A 166 -30.87 -13.24 -35.70
C LEU A 166 -31.29 -13.03 -34.24
N LEU A 167 -32.60 -13.16 -33.94
CA LEU A 167 -33.10 -13.08 -32.56
C LEU A 167 -32.60 -14.26 -31.71
N LEU A 168 -32.51 -15.46 -32.28
CA LEU A 168 -32.03 -16.64 -31.59
C LEU A 168 -30.52 -16.55 -31.31
N LEU A 169 -29.75 -15.99 -32.25
CA LEU A 169 -28.33 -15.67 -32.05
C LEU A 169 -28.15 -14.59 -30.97
N LEU A 170 -28.95 -13.53 -31.00
CA LEU A 170 -28.93 -12.48 -29.97
C LEU A 170 -29.24 -13.06 -28.58
N LEU A 171 -30.25 -13.93 -28.48
CA LEU A 171 -30.62 -14.61 -27.25
C LEU A 171 -29.49 -15.54 -26.77
N ALA A 172 -28.86 -16.29 -27.67
CA ALA A 172 -27.73 -17.14 -27.34
C ALA A 172 -26.54 -16.32 -26.81
N VAL A 173 -26.24 -15.17 -27.43
CA VAL A 173 -25.20 -14.23 -26.97
C VAL A 173 -25.56 -13.65 -25.60
N LEU A 174 -26.82 -13.27 -25.37
CA LEU A 174 -27.28 -12.77 -24.06
C LEU A 174 -27.21 -13.85 -22.97
N VAL A 175 -27.57 -15.08 -23.28
CA VAL A 175 -27.47 -16.23 -22.36
C VAL A 175 -26.01 -16.55 -22.07
N LEU A 176 -25.15 -16.57 -23.08
CA LEU A 176 -23.69 -16.72 -22.92
C LEU A 176 -23.10 -15.59 -22.08
N ALA A 177 -23.51 -14.34 -22.30
CA ALA A 177 -23.06 -13.18 -21.51
C ALA A 177 -23.54 -13.26 -20.05
N ALA A 178 -24.74 -13.79 -19.80
CA ALA A 178 -25.28 -14.02 -18.46
C ALA A 178 -24.65 -15.23 -17.74
N LEU A 179 -24.03 -16.15 -18.48
CA LEU A 179 -23.27 -17.30 -17.96
C LEU A 179 -21.81 -16.95 -17.68
N VAL A 180 -21.30 -15.79 -18.13
CA VAL A 180 -20.00 -15.28 -17.68
C VAL A 180 -20.16 -14.84 -16.23
N PRO A 181 -19.40 -15.38 -15.26
CA PRO A 181 -19.47 -14.93 -13.87
C PRO A 181 -19.09 -13.45 -13.82
N THR A 182 -20.11 -12.59 -13.68
CA THR A 182 -19.91 -11.17 -13.41
C THR A 182 -19.60 -11.06 -11.93
N PHE A 183 -18.38 -10.62 -11.59
CA PHE A 183 -18.09 -10.15 -10.25
C PHE A 183 -19.07 -8.99 -9.97
N SER A 184 -19.86 -9.12 -8.91
CA SER A 184 -20.71 -8.02 -8.48
C SER A 184 -19.79 -6.95 -7.91
N ASP A 185 -19.77 -5.78 -8.55
CA ASP A 185 -18.98 -4.59 -8.20
C ASP A 185 -19.52 -3.89 -6.93
N ASN A 186 -20.06 -4.67 -5.99
CA ASN A 186 -20.45 -4.20 -4.67
C ASN A 186 -19.20 -4.03 -3.82
N ALA A 187 -18.24 -3.21 -4.25
CA ALA A 187 -17.03 -2.94 -3.49
C ALA A 187 -17.38 -2.15 -2.23
N GLU A 188 -17.35 -2.79 -1.07
CA GLU A 188 -17.34 -2.05 0.19
C GLU A 188 -15.98 -1.38 0.30
N THR A 189 -15.94 -0.06 0.24
CA THR A 189 -14.69 0.71 0.20
C THR A 189 -14.25 0.98 1.63
N ILE A 190 -13.02 0.61 1.97
CA ILE A 190 -12.44 0.83 3.28
C ILE A 190 -11.18 1.67 3.11
N GLN A 191 -11.27 2.93 3.49
CA GLN A 191 -10.16 3.86 3.40
C GLN A 191 -9.10 3.50 4.45
N LEU A 192 -7.89 3.17 4.00
CA LEU A 192 -6.70 3.15 4.85
C LEU A 192 -6.09 4.54 4.78
N ASN A 193 -5.96 5.22 5.91
CA ASN A 193 -5.74 6.65 5.92
C ASN A 193 -4.34 7.12 5.42
N SER A 194 -3.41 6.23 5.01
CA SER A 194 -2.01 6.59 4.65
C SER A 194 -1.31 5.60 3.70
N ASP A 195 -0.34 6.11 2.93
CA ASP A 195 0.62 5.37 2.10
C ASP A 195 1.96 5.04 2.81
N LYS A 196 2.16 5.55 4.03
CA LYS A 196 3.36 5.34 4.85
C LYS A 196 3.01 4.53 6.08
N ILE A 197 3.31 3.24 6.03
CA ILE A 197 3.04 2.29 7.11
C ILE A 197 4.35 1.82 7.76
N GLN A 198 4.39 1.76 9.09
CA GLN A 198 5.44 1.19 9.93
C GLN A 198 4.81 0.22 10.93
N THR A 199 5.58 -0.69 11.51
CA THR A 199 5.15 -1.63 12.58
C THR A 199 3.85 -2.37 12.21
N PHE A 200 3.97 -3.59 11.68
CA PHE A 200 2.80 -4.36 11.24
C PHE A 200 2.68 -5.63 12.08
N VAL A 201 1.53 -5.82 12.72
CA VAL A 201 1.29 -6.95 13.62
C VAL A 201 -0.08 -7.55 13.32
N LEU A 202 -0.11 -8.87 13.18
CA LEU A 202 -1.34 -9.66 13.01
C LEU A 202 -1.68 -10.32 14.35
N SER A 203 -2.96 -10.31 14.73
CA SER A 203 -3.44 -11.05 15.89
C SER A 203 -3.35 -12.56 15.64
N GLN A 204 -3.23 -13.36 16.70
CA GLN A 204 -3.09 -14.81 16.57
C GLN A 204 -4.30 -15.48 15.89
N ASP A 205 -5.50 -14.97 16.13
CA ASP A 205 -6.75 -15.39 15.48
C ASP A 205 -6.89 -14.87 14.03
N LYS A 206 -5.90 -14.11 13.54
CA LYS A 206 -5.86 -13.48 12.21
C LYS A 206 -7.05 -12.57 11.92
N ARG A 207 -7.73 -12.08 12.96
CA ARG A 207 -8.85 -11.15 12.83
C ARG A 207 -8.40 -9.70 12.75
N PHE A 208 -7.38 -9.32 13.49
CA PHE A 208 -7.00 -7.93 13.65
C PHE A 208 -5.61 -7.66 13.09
N ILE A 209 -5.46 -6.54 12.39
CA ILE A 209 -4.17 -5.98 12.02
C ILE A 209 -3.97 -4.70 12.80
N VAL A 210 -2.79 -4.55 13.39
CA VAL A 210 -2.31 -3.27 13.91
C VAL A 210 -1.18 -2.77 13.06
N TYR A 211 -1.28 -1.50 12.68
CA TYR A 211 -0.27 -0.83 11.90
C TYR A 211 -0.08 0.62 12.32
N ALA A 212 1.15 1.13 12.23
CA ALA A 212 1.43 2.55 12.41
C ALA A 212 1.34 3.26 11.06
N ALA A 213 0.55 4.32 10.94
CA ALA A 213 0.41 5.09 9.71
C ALA A 213 0.55 6.59 9.96
N ASP A 214 1.13 7.30 9.00
CA ASP A 214 1.25 8.76 9.02
C ASP A 214 0.29 9.38 7.99
N LEU A 215 -0.86 9.85 8.45
CA LEU A 215 -1.96 10.25 7.57
C LEU A 215 -1.72 11.59 6.86
N THR A 216 -0.95 12.48 7.49
CA THR A 216 -0.83 13.89 7.07
C THR A 216 0.61 14.35 6.85
N GLY A 217 1.61 13.57 7.28
CA GLY A 217 3.02 13.94 7.31
C GLY A 217 3.38 14.91 8.45
N LEU A 218 2.40 15.42 9.20
CA LEU A 218 2.58 16.48 10.19
C LEU A 218 2.43 15.94 11.62
N ASP A 219 1.47 15.06 11.85
CA ASP A 219 1.11 14.54 13.18
C ASP A 219 1.97 13.33 13.62
N GLY A 220 2.88 12.88 12.75
CA GLY A 220 3.68 11.68 12.97
C GLY A 220 2.89 10.39 12.78
N TYR A 221 3.55 9.25 12.96
CA TYR A 221 2.88 7.96 12.91
C TYR A 221 1.89 7.82 14.06
N GLN A 222 0.77 7.15 13.82
CA GLN A 222 -0.25 6.77 14.80
C GLN A 222 -0.61 5.31 14.61
N LEU A 223 -0.91 4.58 15.68
CA LEU A 223 -1.42 3.21 15.59
C LEU A 223 -2.88 3.19 15.17
N PHE A 224 -3.18 2.29 14.24
CA PHE A 224 -4.51 1.95 13.76
C PHE A 224 -4.71 0.45 13.94
N LEU A 225 -5.93 0.08 14.31
CA LEU A 225 -6.45 -1.28 14.31
C LEU A 225 -7.36 -1.42 13.11
N LYS A 226 -7.24 -2.52 12.38
CA LYS A 226 -8.21 -2.94 11.38
C LYS A 226 -8.78 -4.29 11.77
N ASP A 227 -10.10 -4.36 11.92
CA ASP A 227 -10.82 -5.63 11.99
C ASP A 227 -10.97 -6.16 10.56
N LEU A 228 -10.43 -7.33 10.28
CA LEU A 228 -10.46 -7.96 8.96
C LEU A 228 -11.82 -8.57 8.62
N ASN A 229 -12.65 -8.86 9.63
CA ASN A 229 -13.98 -9.44 9.41
C ASN A 229 -15.00 -8.36 9.02
N SER A 230 -15.03 -7.26 9.77
CA SER A 230 -15.94 -6.14 9.48
C SER A 230 -15.30 -5.10 8.54
N GLY A 231 -13.98 -5.17 8.38
CA GLY A 231 -13.21 -4.18 7.66
C GLY A 231 -13.05 -2.84 8.39
N PHE A 232 -13.69 -2.65 9.55
CA PHE A 232 -13.65 -1.42 10.32
C PHE A 232 -12.21 -1.04 10.71
N VAL A 233 -11.86 0.24 10.50
CA VAL A 233 -10.57 0.80 10.88
C VAL A 233 -10.77 1.78 12.02
N GLN A 234 -10.03 1.56 13.10
CA GLN A 234 -10.06 2.38 14.28
C GLN A 234 -8.68 2.96 14.57
N GLN A 235 -8.62 4.26 14.83
CA GLN A 235 -7.42 4.87 15.37
C GLN A 235 -7.26 4.50 16.84
N LEU A 236 -6.14 3.86 17.19
CA LEU A 236 -5.85 3.42 18.56
C LEU A 236 -5.14 4.49 19.40
N THR A 237 -4.38 5.36 18.76
CA THR A 237 -3.53 6.32 19.47
C THR A 237 -3.60 7.70 18.84
N ARG A 238 -3.49 8.74 19.67
CA ARG A 238 -3.42 10.14 19.24
C ARG A 238 -2.08 10.75 19.66
N GLY A 239 -1.63 11.74 18.90
CA GLY A 239 -0.42 12.52 19.20
C GLY A 239 0.85 12.04 18.49
N ARG A 240 1.90 12.83 18.65
CA ARG A 240 3.15 12.70 17.89
C ARG A 240 4.14 11.84 18.67
N LYS A 241 4.10 10.52 18.42
CA LYS A 241 5.05 9.55 18.97
C LYS A 241 5.67 8.72 17.84
N LYS A 242 6.82 8.12 18.12
CA LYS A 242 7.40 7.08 17.27
C LYS A 242 7.04 5.71 17.85
N TYR A 243 6.37 4.86 17.07
CA TYR A 243 6.05 3.50 17.47
C TYR A 243 7.18 2.57 17.04
N ILE A 244 7.77 1.86 18.00
CA ILE A 244 9.00 1.08 17.82
C ILE A 244 8.69 -0.39 17.56
N ALA A 245 7.81 -0.98 18.37
CA ALA A 245 7.38 -2.36 18.26
C ALA A 245 5.95 -2.49 18.79
N ALA A 246 5.23 -3.50 18.34
CA ALA A 246 3.93 -3.87 18.87
C ALA A 246 3.75 -5.40 18.81
N ALA A 247 2.93 -5.96 19.70
CA ALA A 247 2.64 -7.38 19.76
C ALA A 247 1.27 -7.63 20.43
N PHE A 248 0.55 -8.64 19.96
CA PHE A 248 -0.66 -9.12 20.64
C PHE A 248 -0.29 -10.10 21.76
N THR A 249 -1.12 -10.14 22.80
CA THR A 249 -1.09 -11.21 23.82
C THR A 249 -1.87 -12.45 23.35
N GLU A 250 -1.72 -13.57 24.06
CA GLU A 250 -2.23 -14.93 23.72
C GLU A 250 -3.71 -15.04 23.33
N GLN A 251 -4.54 -14.03 23.60
CA GLN A 251 -5.96 -14.06 23.24
C GLN A 251 -6.33 -13.10 22.10
N GLY A 252 -5.36 -12.40 21.49
CA GLY A 252 -5.64 -11.36 20.48
C GLY A 252 -6.40 -10.13 21.01
N ASN A 253 -6.74 -10.15 22.31
CA ASN A 253 -7.60 -9.16 22.96
C ASN A 253 -6.85 -7.96 23.52
N THR A 254 -5.52 -8.03 23.65
CA THR A 254 -4.72 -6.92 24.14
C THR A 254 -3.53 -6.69 23.22
N LEU A 255 -3.34 -5.44 22.83
CA LEU A 255 -2.16 -4.98 22.12
C LEU A 255 -1.18 -4.35 23.11
N LEU A 256 0.06 -4.83 23.09
CA LEU A 256 1.20 -4.17 23.70
C LEU A 256 1.97 -3.41 22.63
N TYR A 257 2.46 -2.22 22.96
CA TYR A 257 3.33 -1.48 22.05
C TYR A 257 4.36 -0.64 22.79
N ILE A 258 5.50 -0.45 22.14
CA ILE A 258 6.56 0.45 22.56
C ILE A 258 6.44 1.74 21.75
N SER A 259 6.41 2.87 22.44
CA SER A 259 6.44 4.20 21.83
C SER A 259 7.54 5.08 22.43
N TRP A 260 7.99 6.06 21.67
CA TRP A 260 8.90 7.11 22.11
C TRP A 260 8.27 8.47 21.82
N ASP A 261 8.12 9.30 22.86
CA ASP A 261 7.49 10.62 22.78
C ASP A 261 8.51 11.76 22.62
N TYR A 262 9.71 11.43 22.14
CA TYR A 262 10.89 12.29 22.04
C TYR A 262 11.56 12.63 23.38
N LYS A 263 11.04 12.14 24.51
CA LYS A 263 11.67 12.28 25.83
C LYS A 263 11.87 10.92 26.50
N ASN A 264 10.80 10.14 26.60
CA ASN A 264 10.76 8.85 27.26
C ASN A 264 10.29 7.74 26.31
N TYR A 265 10.80 6.55 26.56
CA TYR A 265 10.33 5.31 25.98
C TYR A 265 9.26 4.73 26.91
N GLN A 266 8.16 4.30 26.31
CA GLN A 266 6.96 3.86 27.01
C GLN A 266 6.52 2.50 26.47
N LEU A 267 6.32 1.53 27.36
CA LEU A 267 5.52 0.34 27.08
C LEU A 267 4.08 0.65 27.51
N SER A 268 3.15 0.47 26.59
CA SER A 268 1.73 0.72 26.82
C SER A 268 0.90 -0.47 26.34
N GLN A 269 -0.32 -0.58 26.88
CA GLN A 269 -1.30 -1.56 26.44
C GLN A 269 -2.62 -0.91 26.05
N ILE A 270 -3.31 -1.53 25.09
CA ILE A 270 -4.67 -1.20 24.68
C ILE A 270 -5.50 -2.49 24.67
N ASP A 271 -6.68 -2.45 25.27
CA ASP A 271 -7.66 -3.53 25.21
C ASP A 271 -8.51 -3.40 23.94
N ILE A 272 -8.49 -4.44 23.11
CA ILE A 272 -9.10 -4.49 21.78
C ILE A 272 -10.50 -5.11 21.82
N GLN A 273 -10.94 -5.69 22.95
CA GLN A 273 -12.26 -6.35 23.04
C GLN A 273 -13.43 -5.42 22.69
N ASN A 274 -13.27 -4.11 22.90
CA ASN A 274 -14.22 -3.07 22.52
C ASN A 274 -13.72 -2.23 21.33
N ALA A 275 -13.45 -2.87 20.20
CA ALA A 275 -13.13 -2.22 18.92
C ALA A 275 -14.21 -1.26 18.37
N ALA A 276 -15.33 -1.07 19.09
CA ALA A 276 -16.37 -0.09 18.76
C ALA A 276 -16.34 1.16 19.67
N ALA A 277 -15.47 1.22 20.69
CA ALA A 277 -15.39 2.36 21.60
C ALA A 277 -14.76 3.58 20.90
N VAL A 278 -15.41 4.75 21.00
CA VAL A 278 -15.02 5.98 20.28
C VAL A 278 -13.64 6.51 20.67
N ASP A 279 -13.12 6.15 21.85
CA ASP A 279 -11.74 6.39 22.26
C ASP A 279 -11.24 5.19 23.08
N MET A 280 -10.25 4.46 22.54
CA MET A 280 -9.53 3.47 23.33
C MET A 280 -8.46 4.17 24.17
N GLU A 281 -8.54 4.03 25.49
CA GLU A 281 -7.50 4.55 26.37
C GLU A 281 -6.28 3.62 26.38
N SER A 282 -5.11 4.20 26.12
CA SER A 282 -3.84 3.51 26.29
C SER A 282 -3.42 3.54 27.76
N ASN A 283 -3.20 2.37 28.36
CA ASN A 283 -2.66 2.27 29.70
C ASN A 283 -1.13 2.21 29.65
N LEU A 284 -0.45 3.15 30.33
CA LEU A 284 1.00 3.15 30.47
C LEU A 284 1.43 2.08 31.48
N LEU A 285 2.33 1.19 31.07
CA LEU A 285 2.81 0.08 31.90
C LEU A 285 4.22 0.30 32.43
N LEU A 286 5.10 0.85 31.60
CA LEU A 286 6.50 1.15 31.94
C LEU A 286 6.93 2.40 31.20
N GLU A 287 7.66 3.29 31.88
CA GLU A 287 8.26 4.48 31.28
C GLU A 287 9.71 4.63 31.75
N GLN A 288 10.61 4.94 30.82
CA GLN A 288 12.01 5.23 31.12
C GLN A 288 12.63 6.18 30.10
N SER A 289 13.68 6.90 30.50
CA SER A 289 14.40 7.83 29.62
C SER A 289 15.32 7.14 28.61
N LEU A 290 15.73 5.91 28.91
CA LEU A 290 16.62 5.11 28.07
C LEU A 290 15.83 4.18 27.12
N PRO A 291 16.40 3.80 25.96
CA PRO A 291 15.68 3.01 24.96
C PRO A 291 15.07 1.70 25.47
N ILE A 292 13.82 1.47 25.07
CA ILE A 292 13.17 0.16 25.01
C ILE A 292 13.06 -0.16 23.51
N THR A 293 13.58 -1.31 23.07
CA THR A 293 13.76 -1.56 21.62
C THR A 293 13.02 -2.79 21.10
N ASN A 294 13.10 -3.92 21.81
CA ASN A 294 12.41 -5.15 21.43
C ASN A 294 11.24 -5.42 22.36
N LEU A 295 10.15 -5.91 21.80
CA LEU A 295 8.99 -6.43 22.50
C LEU A 295 8.72 -7.83 21.97
N TYR A 296 8.92 -8.84 22.82
CA TYR A 296 8.59 -10.22 22.52
C TYR A 296 7.48 -10.66 23.48
N VAL A 297 6.45 -11.31 22.94
CA VAL A 297 5.35 -11.91 23.71
C VAL A 297 5.33 -13.40 23.39
N GLY A 298 5.56 -14.24 24.40
CA GLY A 298 5.57 -15.69 24.27
C GLY A 298 4.19 -16.33 24.47
N ASP A 299 4.13 -17.63 24.18
CA ASP A 299 2.92 -18.48 24.21
C ASP A 299 2.46 -18.88 25.62
N GLN A 300 2.90 -18.16 26.66
CA GLN A 300 2.41 -18.31 28.03
C GLN A 300 2.18 -16.93 28.66
N ALA A 301 1.95 -15.92 27.81
CA ALA A 301 1.87 -14.50 28.15
C ALA A 301 3.16 -13.91 28.76
N ASP A 302 4.29 -14.60 28.63
CA ASP A 302 5.60 -14.06 28.99
C ASP A 302 5.95 -12.86 28.10
N ILE A 303 6.36 -11.75 28.71
CA ILE A 303 6.74 -10.54 27.97
C ILE A 303 8.21 -10.25 28.22
N PHE A 304 8.98 -10.13 27.15
CA PHE A 304 10.39 -9.80 27.20
C PHE A 304 10.65 -8.47 26.50
N LEU A 305 11.48 -7.65 27.15
CA LEU A 305 11.88 -6.33 26.69
C LEU A 305 13.40 -6.24 26.63
N THR A 306 13.94 -5.58 25.61
CA THR A 306 15.35 -5.16 25.62
C THR A 306 15.44 -3.73 26.16
N LEU A 307 16.05 -3.57 27.33
CA LEU A 307 16.23 -2.28 28.02
C LEU A 307 17.68 -1.83 27.99
N TYR A 308 17.90 -0.57 27.64
CA TYR A 308 19.21 0.07 27.67
C TYR A 308 19.53 0.64 29.06
N SER A 309 20.80 0.57 29.43
CA SER A 309 21.33 1.12 30.68
C SER A 309 22.23 2.35 30.44
N SER A 310 22.49 3.10 31.51
CA SER A 310 23.43 4.23 31.49
C SER A 310 24.87 3.82 31.21
N LEU A 311 25.21 2.53 31.39
CA LEU A 311 26.51 1.95 31.06
C LEU A 311 26.63 1.58 29.58
N GLN A 312 25.73 2.08 28.72
CA GLN A 312 25.68 1.78 27.29
C GLN A 312 25.59 0.27 27.01
N THR A 313 24.91 -0.47 27.89
CA THR A 313 24.57 -1.89 27.67
C THR A 313 23.10 -2.02 27.36
N ALA A 314 22.70 -3.09 26.67
CA ALA A 314 21.31 -3.49 26.53
C ALA A 314 21.13 -4.93 27.02
N ALA A 315 20.15 -5.14 27.89
CA ALA A 315 19.86 -6.44 28.48
C ALA A 315 18.41 -6.84 28.25
N ILE A 316 18.14 -8.13 28.32
CA ILE A 316 16.78 -8.68 28.21
C ILE A 316 16.18 -8.77 29.60
N TYR A 317 14.97 -8.23 29.75
CA TYR A 317 14.18 -8.24 30.97
C TYR A 317 12.86 -8.95 30.70
N GLN A 318 12.41 -9.75 31.66
CA GLN A 318 11.04 -10.23 31.72
C GLN A 318 10.19 -9.15 32.39
N PHE A 319 9.03 -8.85 31.82
CA PHE A 319 8.08 -7.88 32.35
C PHE A 319 6.85 -8.61 32.90
N ASP A 320 6.58 -8.41 34.19
CA ASP A 320 5.38 -8.94 34.84
C ASP A 320 4.25 -7.91 34.73
N ARG A 321 3.16 -8.28 34.04
CA ARG A 321 2.00 -7.41 33.83
C ARG A 321 1.14 -7.19 35.07
N ASN A 322 1.18 -8.10 36.03
CA ASN A 322 0.37 -8.01 37.24
C ASN A 322 1.03 -7.08 38.26
N SER A 323 2.34 -7.21 38.46
CA SER A 323 3.10 -6.35 39.37
C SER A 323 3.65 -5.09 38.70
N LEU A 324 3.63 -5.00 37.37
CA LEU A 324 4.23 -3.92 36.57
C LEU A 324 5.72 -3.74 36.84
N THR A 325 6.43 -4.85 37.09
CA THR A 325 7.86 -4.84 37.39
C THR A 325 8.67 -5.56 36.31
N THR A 326 9.93 -5.16 36.18
CA THR A 326 10.90 -5.81 35.30
C THR A 326 11.88 -6.65 36.12
N LYS A 327 12.15 -7.87 35.66
CA LYS A 327 13.18 -8.76 36.20
C LYS A 327 14.26 -8.94 35.14
N ALA A 328 15.50 -8.59 35.47
CA ALA A 328 16.63 -8.82 34.57
C ALA A 328 16.81 -10.32 34.34
N VAL A 329 16.86 -10.72 33.07
CA VAL A 329 17.08 -12.11 32.66
C VAL A 329 18.53 -12.27 32.21
N THR A 330 19.06 -11.29 31.49
CA THR A 330 20.46 -11.28 31.06
C THR A 330 21.25 -10.16 31.74
N PHE A 331 22.56 -10.39 31.88
CA PHE A 331 23.46 -9.51 32.62
C PHE A 331 24.72 -9.20 31.80
N PRO A 332 24.65 -8.33 30.77
CA PRO A 332 25.84 -7.84 30.07
C PRO A 332 26.69 -7.00 31.05
N ARG A 333 27.96 -7.38 31.22
CA ARG A 333 28.86 -6.75 32.22
C ARG A 333 29.73 -5.65 31.65
N ASP A 334 30.09 -5.75 30.38
CA ASP A 334 31.04 -4.85 29.74
C ASP A 334 30.29 -3.74 28.98
N THR A 335 30.75 -2.51 29.10
CA THR A 335 30.25 -1.34 28.35
C THR A 335 30.21 -1.64 26.85
N GLY A 336 29.11 -1.26 26.19
CA GLY A 336 28.92 -1.54 24.75
C GLY A 336 28.58 -3.00 24.45
N THR A 337 28.08 -3.75 25.44
CA THR A 337 27.52 -5.09 25.23
C THR A 337 26.00 -5.03 25.12
N TYR A 338 25.46 -5.62 24.05
CA TYR A 338 24.03 -5.59 23.74
C TYR A 338 23.51 -7.02 23.57
N ASP A 339 22.44 -7.34 24.29
CA ASP A 339 21.68 -8.59 24.16
C ASP A 339 20.41 -8.33 23.37
N GLU A 340 20.29 -8.97 22.20
CA GLU A 340 19.23 -8.74 21.22
C GLU A 340 18.64 -10.06 20.70
N PHE A 341 17.50 -9.97 19.99
CA PHE A 341 16.79 -11.11 19.38
C PHE A 341 16.42 -12.24 20.36
N PRO A 342 15.63 -11.96 21.42
CA PRO A 342 15.16 -13.00 22.32
C PRO A 342 14.27 -14.01 21.59
N LEU A 343 14.55 -15.31 21.74
CA LEU A 343 13.73 -16.43 21.31
C LEU A 343 13.58 -17.45 22.44
N LEU A 344 12.35 -17.80 22.78
CA LEU A 344 12.07 -18.79 23.82
C LEU A 344 11.89 -20.19 23.23
N ASN A 345 12.37 -21.18 23.97
CA ASN A 345 11.93 -22.55 23.87
C ASN A 345 11.20 -22.93 25.17
N HIS A 346 9.87 -22.95 25.12
CA HIS A 346 9.00 -23.27 26.26
C HIS A 346 9.08 -24.75 26.68
N LYS A 347 9.54 -25.67 25.82
CA LYS A 347 9.70 -27.08 26.20
C LYS A 347 10.88 -27.28 27.15
N THR A 348 11.88 -26.39 27.10
CA THR A 348 13.15 -26.54 27.81
C THR A 348 13.50 -25.35 28.70
N ASP A 349 12.55 -24.43 28.93
CA ASP A 349 12.74 -23.18 29.67
C ASP A 349 14.00 -22.40 29.25
N THR A 350 14.30 -22.41 27.96
CA THR A 350 15.56 -21.85 27.42
C THR A 350 15.30 -20.59 26.63
N LEU A 351 16.00 -19.50 26.98
CA LEU A 351 16.09 -18.27 26.21
C LEU A 351 17.35 -18.30 25.34
N TYR A 352 17.14 -18.16 24.03
CA TYR A 352 18.17 -17.90 23.05
C TYR A 352 18.22 -16.41 22.74
N TYR A 353 19.43 -15.86 22.62
CA TYR A 353 19.63 -14.47 22.25
C TYR A 353 21.03 -14.24 21.70
N ILE A 354 21.24 -13.09 21.08
CA ILE A 354 22.54 -12.70 20.53
C ILE A 354 23.17 -11.67 21.45
N ARG A 355 24.35 -12.00 21.97
CA ARG A 355 25.19 -11.05 22.70
C ARG A 355 26.25 -10.49 21.76
N THR A 356 26.24 -9.18 21.54
CA THR A 356 27.26 -8.45 20.79
C THR A 356 28.09 -7.62 21.75
N GLN A 357 29.39 -7.89 21.83
CA GLN A 357 30.35 -7.10 22.61
C GLN A 357 31.07 -6.09 21.72
N ALA A 358 31.45 -4.92 22.27
CA ALA A 358 31.98 -3.78 21.53
C ALA A 358 33.13 -4.08 20.53
N SER A 359 34.00 -5.06 20.82
CA SER A 359 35.13 -5.46 19.96
C SER A 359 35.06 -6.90 19.45
N GLY A 360 34.04 -7.65 19.90
CA GLY A 360 33.95 -9.09 19.78
C GLY A 360 33.14 -9.56 18.58
N ASN A 361 33.19 -10.87 18.35
CA ASN A 361 32.21 -11.53 17.50
C ASN A 361 30.87 -11.63 18.24
N PRO A 362 29.72 -11.54 17.56
CA PRO A 362 28.44 -11.88 18.17
C PRO A 362 28.46 -13.31 18.70
N ILE A 363 27.76 -13.55 19.80
CA ILE A 363 27.67 -14.86 20.43
C ILE A 363 26.20 -15.22 20.54
N LEU A 364 25.82 -16.37 19.99
CA LEU A 364 24.53 -16.98 20.28
C LEU A 364 24.60 -17.59 21.68
N MET A 365 23.80 -17.03 22.57
CA MET A 365 23.67 -17.44 23.96
C MET A 365 22.45 -18.34 24.09
N ALA A 366 22.57 -19.43 24.84
CA ALA A 366 21.45 -20.22 25.33
C ALA A 366 21.50 -20.18 26.86
N GLN A 367 20.41 -19.74 27.48
CA GLN A 367 20.35 -19.51 28.91
C GLN A 367 19.04 -20.05 29.47
N ASP A 368 19.10 -20.67 30.64
CA ASP A 368 17.91 -20.93 31.45
C ASP A 368 17.38 -19.57 31.94
N TYR A 369 16.15 -19.21 31.55
CA TYR A 369 15.61 -17.89 31.88
C TYR A 369 14.97 -17.82 33.27
N GLN A 370 14.78 -18.96 33.93
CA GLN A 370 14.25 -19.01 35.30
C GLN A 370 15.33 -18.64 36.31
N ASN A 371 16.53 -19.21 36.16
CA ASN A 371 17.65 -19.04 37.10
C ASN A 371 18.86 -18.28 36.52
N GLY A 372 18.86 -17.96 35.23
CA GLY A 372 19.93 -17.18 34.58
C GLY A 372 21.18 -17.98 34.21
N LYS A 373 21.17 -19.31 34.39
CA LYS A 373 22.32 -20.16 34.09
C LYS A 373 22.56 -20.22 32.60
N THR A 374 23.76 -19.85 32.16
CA THR A 374 24.18 -20.10 30.78
C THR A 374 24.28 -21.60 30.53
N LEU A 375 23.50 -22.09 29.57
CA LEU A 375 23.49 -23.48 29.13
C LEU A 375 24.51 -23.69 28.02
N LYS A 376 24.61 -22.73 27.09
CA LYS A 376 25.49 -22.82 25.94
C LYS A 376 25.87 -21.46 25.37
N GLN A 377 27.03 -21.42 24.72
CA GLN A 377 27.49 -20.28 23.93
C GLN A 377 28.05 -20.79 22.60
N VAL A 378 27.71 -20.10 21.51
CA VAL A 378 28.23 -20.38 20.18
C VAL A 378 28.73 -19.08 19.58
N THR A 379 30.04 -18.97 19.36
CA THR A 379 30.61 -17.81 18.69
C THR A 379 30.16 -17.78 17.23
N LEU A 380 29.59 -16.67 16.81
CA LEU A 380 29.11 -16.46 15.46
C LEU A 380 30.15 -15.68 14.63
N PRO A 381 30.09 -15.72 13.29
CA PRO A 381 30.95 -14.87 12.47
C PRO A 381 30.61 -13.39 12.66
N LYS A 382 31.61 -12.53 12.40
CA LYS A 382 31.39 -11.08 12.29
C LYS A 382 30.46 -10.80 11.12
N GLY A 383 29.64 -9.77 11.29
CA GLY A 383 28.71 -9.32 10.27
C GLY A 383 27.46 -8.75 10.91
N ARG A 384 26.65 -8.09 10.10
CA ARG A 384 25.38 -7.55 10.55
C ARG A 384 24.30 -8.62 10.47
N LEU A 385 23.99 -9.22 11.62
CA LEU A 385 22.80 -10.04 11.79
C LEU A 385 21.56 -9.14 11.67
N ARG A 386 20.61 -9.55 10.84
CA ARG A 386 19.36 -8.84 10.57
C ARG A 386 18.21 -9.45 11.33
N ASP A 387 18.25 -10.76 11.54
CA ASP A 387 17.17 -11.50 12.19
C ASP A 387 17.66 -12.85 12.73
N LEU A 388 16.95 -13.37 13.72
CA LEU A 388 17.14 -14.68 14.31
C LEU A 388 15.76 -15.32 14.50
N GLN A 389 15.58 -16.52 13.96
CA GLN A 389 14.30 -17.23 14.03
C GLN A 389 14.52 -18.72 14.26
N TRP A 390 13.48 -19.41 14.73
CA TRP A 390 13.45 -20.88 14.70
C TRP A 390 13.55 -21.37 13.26
N TYR A 391 14.35 -22.40 13.01
CA TYR A 391 14.42 -23.11 11.73
C TYR A 391 13.75 -24.48 11.82
N ASP A 392 13.95 -25.14 12.96
CA ASP A 392 13.36 -26.42 13.34
C ASP A 392 13.28 -26.49 14.87
N GLU A 393 12.78 -27.58 15.45
CA GLU A 393 12.70 -27.74 16.91
C GLU A 393 14.06 -27.58 17.62
N ASP A 394 15.15 -27.97 16.95
CA ASP A 394 16.52 -28.00 17.49
C ASP A 394 17.52 -27.13 16.70
N GLU A 395 17.04 -26.29 15.77
CA GLU A 395 17.88 -25.50 14.89
C GLU A 395 17.38 -24.05 14.78
N LEU A 396 18.31 -23.10 14.77
CA LEU A 396 18.02 -21.67 14.59
C LEU A 396 18.53 -21.17 13.25
N LEU A 397 17.74 -20.35 12.57
CA LEU A 397 18.11 -19.64 11.35
C LEU A 397 18.69 -18.27 11.71
N LEU A 398 19.90 -17.99 11.24
CA LEU A 398 20.57 -16.71 11.40
C LEU A 398 20.66 -16.01 10.04
N LEU A 399 19.97 -14.89 9.92
CA LEU A 399 19.93 -14.09 8.70
C LEU A 399 20.94 -12.95 8.80
N TYR A 400 22.09 -13.10 8.16
CA TYR A 400 23.06 -12.01 8.00
C TYR A 400 22.76 -11.20 6.75
N THR A 401 23.42 -10.05 6.62
CA THR A 401 23.30 -9.20 5.43
C THR A 401 23.91 -9.86 4.18
N ASP A 402 24.87 -10.77 4.36
CA ASP A 402 25.71 -11.38 3.32
C ASP A 402 25.68 -12.91 3.31
N GLN A 403 25.04 -13.54 4.30
CA GLN A 403 24.98 -14.99 4.42
C GLN A 403 23.77 -15.46 5.23
N ILE A 404 23.46 -16.76 5.14
CA ILE A 404 22.45 -17.41 5.97
C ILE A 404 23.09 -18.63 6.61
N LEU A 405 22.98 -18.70 7.92
CA LEU A 405 23.52 -19.79 8.72
C LEU A 405 22.38 -20.51 9.44
N VAL A 406 22.57 -21.80 9.67
CA VAL A 406 21.76 -22.60 10.57
C VAL A 406 22.64 -23.03 11.74
N ALA A 407 22.22 -22.69 12.96
CA ALA A 407 22.87 -23.13 14.18
C ALA A 407 22.14 -24.34 14.74
N LYS A 408 22.84 -25.48 14.81
CA LYS A 408 22.32 -26.66 15.50
C LYS A 408 22.53 -26.53 16.99
N LEU A 409 21.46 -26.48 17.76
CA LEU A 409 21.49 -26.15 19.19
C LEU A 409 22.28 -27.18 20.00
N ALA A 410 22.01 -28.47 19.81
CA ALA A 410 22.66 -29.56 20.54
C ALA A 410 24.18 -29.61 20.35
N SER A 411 24.69 -29.38 19.14
CA SER A 411 26.14 -29.44 18.85
C SER A 411 26.83 -28.07 18.85
N GLY A 412 26.07 -26.97 18.72
CA GLY A 412 26.62 -25.62 18.53
C GLY A 412 27.32 -25.45 17.18
N LYS A 413 27.06 -26.37 16.23
CA LYS A 413 27.70 -26.32 14.92
C LYS A 413 26.91 -25.35 14.04
N LEU A 414 27.64 -24.49 13.35
CA LEU A 414 27.09 -23.60 12.34
C LEU A 414 27.23 -24.26 10.98
N LYS A 415 26.13 -24.34 10.24
CA LYS A 415 26.10 -24.76 8.85
C LYS A 415 25.71 -23.55 8.01
N ARG A 416 26.55 -23.20 7.03
CA ARG A 416 26.17 -22.23 6.00
C ARG A 416 25.14 -22.89 5.08
N LEU A 417 24.00 -22.22 4.89
CA LEU A 417 22.90 -22.73 4.07
C LEU A 417 23.09 -22.37 2.60
N ASP A 418 23.82 -21.30 2.32
CA ASP A 418 24.07 -20.82 0.98
C ASP A 418 25.51 -21.09 0.52
N ASN A 419 25.67 -21.78 -0.62
CA ASN A 419 26.96 -22.06 -1.26
C ASN A 419 27.11 -21.25 -2.57
N THR A 420 26.21 -20.30 -2.82
CA THR A 420 26.34 -19.36 -3.94
C THR A 420 27.52 -18.42 -3.67
N ALA A 421 28.30 -18.13 -4.72
CA ALA A 421 29.69 -17.68 -4.68
C ALA A 421 29.98 -16.50 -3.72
N GLU A 422 31.27 -16.33 -3.39
CA GLU A 422 31.91 -15.38 -2.46
C GLU A 422 31.54 -13.88 -2.58
N ASN A 423 30.53 -13.50 -3.38
CA ASN A 423 30.08 -12.13 -3.63
C ASN A 423 28.56 -11.90 -3.51
N THR A 424 27.80 -12.75 -2.80
CA THR A 424 26.37 -12.49 -2.52
C THR A 424 26.18 -11.48 -1.40
N THR A 425 26.25 -10.19 -1.75
CA THR A 425 25.82 -9.12 -0.85
C THR A 425 24.29 -9.04 -0.94
N TYR A 426 23.55 -9.03 0.17
CA TYR A 426 22.09 -8.82 0.24
C TYR A 426 21.18 -10.00 -0.14
N LEU A 427 21.28 -11.09 0.62
CA LEU A 427 20.26 -12.15 0.64
C LEU A 427 19.06 -11.72 1.50
N LYS A 428 17.86 -11.88 0.96
CA LYS A 428 16.59 -11.59 1.67
C LYS A 428 15.71 -12.85 1.69
N LEU A 429 15.25 -13.25 2.88
CA LEU A 429 14.20 -14.26 3.01
C LEU A 429 12.88 -13.68 2.48
N GLN A 430 12.34 -14.28 1.43
CA GLN A 430 11.07 -13.85 0.81
C GLN A 430 9.87 -14.53 1.45
N SER A 431 9.97 -15.84 1.67
CA SER A 431 8.91 -16.62 2.29
C SER A 431 9.44 -17.93 2.84
N TRP A 432 8.72 -18.45 3.82
CA TRP A 432 8.94 -19.75 4.40
C TRP A 432 7.64 -20.55 4.31
N HIS A 433 7.67 -21.70 3.66
CA HIS A 433 6.49 -22.51 3.39
C HIS A 433 6.56 -23.85 4.09
N ASN A 434 5.51 -24.15 4.87
CA ASN A 434 5.27 -25.39 5.62
C ASN A 434 6.47 -25.85 6.48
N ASN A 435 7.23 -24.89 7.01
CA ASN A 435 8.52 -25.10 7.70
C ASN A 435 9.61 -25.83 6.87
N LYS A 436 9.30 -26.33 5.67
CA LYS A 436 10.19 -27.16 4.82
C LYS A 436 10.98 -26.38 3.78
N PHE A 437 10.49 -25.24 3.30
CA PHE A 437 11.08 -24.56 2.13
C PHE A 437 11.32 -23.08 2.38
N LEU A 438 12.58 -22.66 2.23
CA LEU A 438 12.99 -21.26 2.29
C LEU A 438 13.15 -20.73 0.87
N LEU A 439 12.47 -19.63 0.55
CA LEU A 439 12.68 -18.88 -0.68
C LEU A 439 13.55 -17.66 -0.38
N LEU A 440 14.72 -17.61 -1.01
CA LEU A 440 15.70 -16.55 -0.83
C LEU A 440 15.81 -15.73 -2.12
N GLU A 441 15.96 -14.41 -2.00
CA GLU A 441 16.25 -13.50 -3.10
C GLU A 441 17.65 -12.90 -2.90
N ASN A 442 18.51 -13.00 -3.91
CA ASN A 442 19.74 -12.23 -3.98
C ASN A 442 19.48 -10.88 -4.67
N THR A 443 19.54 -9.82 -3.90
CA THR A 443 19.20 -8.48 -4.38
C THR A 443 20.37 -7.71 -4.99
N ALA A 444 21.61 -8.22 -4.93
CA ALA A 444 22.78 -7.60 -5.59
C ALA A 444 22.93 -7.96 -7.08
N MET A 445 22.40 -9.11 -7.52
CA MET A 445 22.58 -9.62 -8.89
C MET A 445 21.23 -9.99 -9.52
N GLN A 446 20.68 -9.08 -10.34
CA GLN A 446 19.49 -9.33 -11.20
C GLN A 446 18.32 -10.10 -10.54
N ARG A 447 18.12 -9.98 -9.22
CA ARG A 447 17.06 -10.68 -8.46
C ARG A 447 17.05 -12.20 -8.66
N GLN A 448 18.19 -12.86 -8.56
CA GLN A 448 18.22 -14.33 -8.57
C GLN A 448 17.52 -14.93 -7.34
N PHE A 449 16.66 -15.93 -7.55
CA PHE A 449 15.94 -16.62 -6.48
C PHE A 449 16.48 -18.02 -6.24
N TYR A 450 16.59 -18.40 -4.97
CA TYR A 450 17.02 -19.72 -4.54
C TYR A 450 15.94 -20.37 -3.69
N LEU A 451 15.52 -21.56 -4.10
CA LEU A 451 14.69 -22.42 -3.26
C LEU A 451 15.59 -23.36 -2.47
N HIS A 452 15.54 -23.29 -1.14
CA HIS A 452 16.25 -24.22 -0.28
C HIS A 452 15.26 -25.12 0.45
N GLN A 453 15.50 -26.43 0.43
CA GLN A 453 14.73 -27.40 1.19
C GLN A 453 15.40 -27.68 2.54
N GLN A 454 14.61 -27.81 3.60
CA GLN A 454 15.07 -28.22 4.93
C GLN A 454 15.86 -29.53 4.82
N ALA A 455 17.02 -29.61 5.49
CA ALA A 455 18.03 -30.67 5.39
C ALA A 455 18.84 -30.78 4.07
N GLY A 456 18.55 -29.99 3.02
CA GLY A 456 19.35 -29.93 1.79
C GLY A 456 20.76 -29.35 2.01
N LYS A 457 21.74 -29.78 1.20
CA LYS A 457 23.12 -29.19 1.16
C LYS A 457 23.30 -28.15 0.06
N ALA A 458 22.36 -28.07 -0.89
CA ALA A 458 22.40 -27.19 -2.06
C ALA A 458 21.00 -26.62 -2.29
N PRO A 459 20.86 -25.46 -2.97
CA PRO A 459 19.56 -25.00 -3.43
C PRO A 459 18.91 -26.11 -4.28
N LEU A 460 17.65 -26.41 -3.96
CA LEU A 460 16.85 -27.42 -4.68
C LEU A 460 16.70 -27.05 -6.16
N LEU A 461 16.71 -25.75 -6.44
CA LEU A 461 16.53 -25.21 -7.78
C LEU A 461 17.15 -23.80 -7.88
N ASN A 462 17.86 -23.55 -8.99
CA ASN A 462 18.25 -22.20 -9.40
C ASN A 462 17.19 -21.66 -10.38
N ILE A 463 16.56 -20.54 -10.03
CA ILE A 463 15.49 -19.96 -10.83
C ILE A 463 16.11 -19.00 -11.87
N PRO A 464 15.72 -19.06 -13.16
CA PRO A 464 16.34 -18.27 -14.21
C PRO A 464 16.37 -16.76 -13.94
N GLU A 465 17.41 -16.04 -14.39
CA GLU A 465 17.60 -14.60 -14.14
C GLU A 465 16.46 -13.70 -14.66
N MET A 466 15.72 -14.17 -15.67
CA MET A 466 14.57 -13.46 -16.22
C MET A 466 13.35 -13.45 -15.29
N VAL A 467 13.37 -14.25 -14.21
CA VAL A 467 12.31 -14.33 -13.21
C VAL A 467 12.52 -13.26 -12.14
N TYR A 468 11.53 -12.40 -11.95
CA TYR A 468 11.59 -11.30 -10.99
C TYR A 468 10.61 -11.44 -9.82
N SER A 469 9.78 -12.48 -9.81
CA SER A 469 8.87 -12.82 -8.70
C SER A 469 8.64 -14.33 -8.65
N VAL A 470 8.64 -14.89 -7.42
CA VAL A 470 8.40 -16.31 -7.15
C VAL A 470 7.47 -16.44 -5.96
N LYS A 471 6.44 -17.28 -6.06
CA LYS A 471 5.51 -17.60 -4.97
C LYS A 471 5.29 -19.10 -4.85
N PHE A 472 5.10 -19.56 -3.61
CA PHE A 472 4.63 -20.93 -3.35
C PHE A 472 3.16 -21.04 -3.75
N THR A 473 2.82 -22.11 -4.47
CA THR A 473 1.41 -22.49 -4.69
C THR A 473 0.89 -23.28 -3.49
N HIS A 474 -0.42 -23.59 -3.48
CA HIS A 474 -0.99 -24.54 -2.51
C HIS A 474 -0.45 -25.97 -2.66
N SER A 475 0.04 -26.32 -3.85
CA SER A 475 0.72 -27.60 -4.05
C SER A 475 2.14 -27.52 -3.50
N GLU A 476 2.48 -28.45 -2.59
CA GLU A 476 3.83 -28.59 -2.07
C GLU A 476 4.87 -28.85 -3.16
N ASP A 477 4.50 -29.15 -4.41
CA ASP A 477 5.43 -29.47 -5.51
C ASP A 477 5.57 -28.35 -6.54
N LYS A 478 4.79 -27.26 -6.46
CA LYS A 478 4.74 -26.25 -7.51
C LYS A 478 5.06 -24.85 -7.02
N LEU A 479 5.81 -24.12 -7.83
CA LEU A 479 6.06 -22.68 -7.69
C LEU A 479 5.38 -21.92 -8.82
N LEU A 480 4.97 -20.70 -8.53
CA LEU A 480 4.46 -19.75 -9.51
C LEU A 480 5.54 -18.70 -9.77
N LEU A 481 5.87 -18.49 -11.04
CA LEU A 481 6.93 -17.60 -11.49
C LEU A 481 6.35 -16.46 -12.33
N CYS A 482 6.89 -15.26 -12.15
CA CYS A 482 6.77 -14.19 -13.14
C CYS A 482 8.13 -13.93 -13.78
N SER A 483 8.18 -14.09 -15.10
CA SER A 483 9.36 -13.80 -15.91
C SER A 483 9.06 -12.75 -16.96
N ARG A 484 10.11 -12.13 -17.50
CA ARG A 484 9.98 -11.14 -18.58
C ARG A 484 11.01 -11.37 -19.67
N ASP A 485 10.55 -11.33 -20.91
CA ASP A 485 11.39 -11.35 -22.11
C ASP A 485 11.11 -10.13 -23.00
N THR A 486 11.71 -10.11 -24.19
CA THR A 486 11.52 -9.04 -25.19
C THR A 486 10.09 -8.93 -25.71
N ALA A 487 9.28 -9.98 -25.56
CA ALA A 487 7.90 -10.06 -26.03
C ALA A 487 6.86 -9.80 -24.93
N GLY A 488 7.28 -9.66 -23.66
CA GLY A 488 6.41 -9.25 -22.56
C GLY A 488 6.63 -10.03 -21.27
N SER A 489 5.68 -9.94 -20.34
CA SER A 489 5.69 -10.70 -19.09
C SER A 489 4.99 -12.04 -19.24
N MET A 490 5.47 -13.04 -18.51
CA MET A 490 4.97 -14.40 -18.52
C MET A 490 4.66 -14.83 -17.10
N LEU A 491 3.51 -15.47 -16.92
CA LEU A 491 3.14 -16.19 -15.72
C LEU A 491 3.28 -17.68 -16.01
N SER A 492 4.07 -18.39 -15.21
CA SER A 492 4.33 -19.82 -15.41
C SER A 492 4.33 -20.58 -14.09
N VAL A 493 4.02 -21.88 -14.16
CA VAL A 493 4.12 -22.79 -13.03
C VAL A 493 5.32 -23.70 -13.25
N LEU A 494 6.14 -23.79 -12.23
CA LEU A 494 7.30 -24.65 -12.20
C LEU A 494 7.07 -25.82 -11.25
N ASP A 495 7.21 -27.03 -11.78
CA ASP A 495 7.22 -28.25 -11.00
C ASP A 495 8.62 -28.47 -10.39
N LYS A 496 8.68 -28.53 -9.06
CA LYS A 496 9.94 -28.62 -8.30
C LYS A 496 10.63 -29.96 -8.44
N GLN A 497 9.89 -31.04 -8.73
CA GLN A 497 10.45 -32.39 -8.83
C GLN A 497 11.08 -32.62 -10.20
N THR A 498 10.39 -32.17 -11.25
CA THR A 498 10.80 -32.37 -12.64
C THR A 498 11.62 -31.21 -13.20
N GLY A 499 11.56 -30.04 -12.55
CA GLY A 499 12.13 -28.79 -13.06
C GLY A 499 11.40 -28.25 -14.29
N LYS A 500 10.24 -28.84 -14.65
CA LYS A 500 9.49 -28.47 -15.85
C LYS A 500 8.68 -27.21 -15.60
N GLU A 501 8.95 -26.18 -16.39
CA GLU A 501 8.15 -24.96 -16.44
C GLU A 501 7.00 -25.12 -17.43
N SER A 502 5.80 -24.70 -17.03
CA SER A 502 4.59 -24.69 -17.85
C SER A 502 4.02 -23.28 -17.89
N LEU A 503 3.94 -22.69 -19.08
CA LEU A 503 3.40 -21.34 -19.28
C LEU A 503 1.88 -21.34 -19.00
N LEU A 504 1.43 -20.42 -18.15
CA LEU A 504 0.02 -20.18 -17.89
C LEU A 504 -0.53 -19.02 -18.72
N MET A 505 0.24 -17.92 -18.81
CA MET A 505 -0.17 -16.71 -19.52
C MET A 505 1.04 -15.94 -20.03
N LYS A 506 0.87 -15.26 -21.17
CA LYS A 506 1.76 -14.21 -21.64
C LYS A 506 0.99 -12.91 -21.89
N THR A 507 1.59 -11.78 -21.54
CA THR A 507 1.03 -10.44 -21.75
C THR A 507 2.13 -9.47 -22.17
N GLN A 508 1.81 -8.46 -22.97
CA GLN A 508 2.75 -7.38 -23.30
C GLN A 508 3.03 -6.47 -22.10
N GLY A 509 2.05 -6.34 -21.19
CA GLY A 509 2.14 -5.52 -19.99
C GLY A 509 3.07 -6.09 -18.93
N ILE A 510 3.45 -5.27 -17.96
CA ILE A 510 4.29 -5.71 -16.84
C ILE A 510 3.41 -6.36 -15.79
N ILE A 511 3.62 -7.65 -15.51
CA ILE A 511 2.99 -8.32 -14.36
C ILE A 511 3.70 -7.86 -13.09
N ASN A 512 3.00 -7.31 -12.11
CA ASN A 512 3.54 -7.04 -10.78
C ASN A 512 2.61 -7.65 -9.71
N ASP A 513 3.07 -7.60 -8.45
CA ASP A 513 2.23 -7.82 -7.28
C ASP A 513 1.40 -9.12 -7.29
N LEU A 514 2.08 -10.25 -7.09
CA LEU A 514 1.46 -11.57 -7.16
C LEU A 514 1.02 -12.12 -5.79
N ALA A 515 -0.22 -12.58 -5.70
CA ALA A 515 -0.77 -13.35 -4.58
C ALA A 515 -1.64 -14.52 -5.10
N ILE A 516 -1.76 -15.59 -4.31
CA ILE A 516 -2.57 -16.77 -4.66
C ILE A 516 -3.70 -16.88 -3.64
N SER A 517 -4.90 -17.18 -4.11
CA SER A 517 -6.06 -17.42 -3.25
C SER A 517 -5.86 -18.67 -2.38
N PRO A 518 -6.39 -18.69 -1.15
CA PRO A 518 -6.44 -19.87 -0.28
C PRO A 518 -6.93 -21.21 -0.87
N ASP A 519 -7.69 -21.21 -1.97
CA ASP A 519 -8.05 -22.46 -2.68
C ASP A 519 -6.99 -22.90 -3.71
N GLY A 520 -6.03 -22.04 -3.99
CA GLY A 520 -4.97 -22.26 -4.98
C GLY A 520 -5.38 -22.03 -6.42
N ASN A 521 -6.64 -21.69 -6.71
CA ASN A 521 -7.15 -21.64 -8.08
C ASN A 521 -7.02 -20.27 -8.72
N ASN A 522 -7.07 -19.20 -7.93
CA ASN A 522 -7.01 -17.83 -8.42
C ASN A 522 -5.67 -17.19 -8.08
N VAL A 523 -5.06 -16.57 -9.09
CA VAL A 523 -3.85 -15.76 -8.95
C VAL A 523 -4.26 -14.31 -9.09
N HIS A 524 -4.09 -13.57 -8.02
CA HIS A 524 -4.19 -12.14 -8.04
C HIS A 524 -2.88 -11.53 -8.53
N LEU A 525 -2.96 -10.62 -9.48
CA LEU A 525 -1.81 -9.97 -10.10
C LEU A 525 -2.18 -8.58 -10.60
N SER A 526 -1.19 -7.73 -10.84
CA SER A 526 -1.41 -6.48 -11.56
C SER A 526 -0.73 -6.50 -12.93
N ILE A 527 -1.42 -6.01 -13.97
CA ILE A 527 -0.85 -5.82 -15.33
C ILE A 527 -0.95 -4.35 -15.67
N ASP A 528 0.20 -3.71 -15.88
CA ASP A 528 0.29 -2.26 -16.17
C ASP A 528 -0.47 -1.40 -15.14
N LYS A 529 -0.35 -1.77 -13.86
CA LYS A 529 -0.99 -1.12 -12.69
C LYS A 529 -2.51 -1.32 -12.58
N ARG A 530 -3.12 -2.12 -13.46
CA ARG A 530 -4.49 -2.58 -13.28
C ARG A 530 -4.52 -3.91 -12.56
N LEU A 531 -5.48 -4.06 -11.68
CA LEU A 531 -5.67 -5.28 -10.92
C LEU A 531 -6.39 -6.33 -11.74
N ALA A 532 -5.95 -7.57 -11.63
CA ALA A 532 -6.57 -8.68 -12.31
C ALA A 532 -6.52 -9.97 -11.48
N ILE A 533 -7.51 -10.82 -11.71
CA ILE A 533 -7.53 -12.20 -11.25
C ILE A 533 -7.35 -13.09 -12.47
N PHE A 534 -6.37 -13.97 -12.39
CA PHE A 534 -6.19 -15.07 -13.31
C PHE A 534 -6.61 -16.38 -12.66
N ASN A 535 -7.58 -17.07 -13.25
CA ASN A 535 -7.97 -18.41 -12.81
C ASN A 535 -7.11 -19.46 -13.53
N GLN A 536 -6.42 -20.29 -12.76
CA GLN A 536 -5.47 -21.28 -13.28
C GLN A 536 -6.16 -22.49 -13.94
N GLU A 537 -7.39 -22.84 -13.53
CA GLU A 537 -8.12 -23.99 -14.09
C GLU A 537 -8.76 -23.64 -15.43
N THR A 538 -9.41 -22.48 -15.51
CA THR A 538 -10.12 -22.03 -16.73
C THR A 538 -9.21 -21.27 -17.69
N ALA A 539 -8.00 -20.91 -17.25
CA ALA A 539 -7.07 -20.01 -17.96
C ALA A 539 -7.70 -18.64 -18.31
N SER A 540 -8.67 -18.18 -17.53
CA SER A 540 -9.35 -16.90 -17.75
C SER A 540 -8.72 -15.77 -16.96
N LEU A 541 -8.52 -14.62 -17.60
CA LEU A 541 -8.07 -13.38 -16.97
C LEU A 541 -9.23 -12.38 -16.86
N TYR A 542 -9.45 -11.87 -15.66
CA TYR A 542 -10.47 -10.87 -15.37
C TYR A 542 -9.83 -9.64 -14.74
N PHE A 543 -10.03 -8.46 -15.33
CA PHE A 543 -9.58 -7.19 -14.75
C PHE A 543 -10.62 -6.68 -13.75
N ILE A 544 -10.17 -6.42 -12.53
CA ILE A 544 -10.99 -5.87 -11.45
C ILE A 544 -11.03 -4.35 -11.54
N THR A 545 -9.90 -3.72 -11.88
CA THR A 545 -9.81 -2.26 -11.99
C THR A 545 -9.66 -1.81 -13.44
N ASN A 546 -10.17 -0.62 -13.73
CA ASN A 546 -10.00 0.01 -15.05
C ASN A 546 -8.68 0.83 -15.11
N GLU A 547 -8.33 1.33 -16.31
CA GLU A 547 -7.08 2.07 -16.54
C GLU A 547 -6.95 3.39 -15.76
N ALA A 548 -8.06 3.98 -15.32
CA ALA A 548 -8.05 5.22 -14.54
C ALA A 548 -7.74 4.99 -13.05
N GLN A 549 -7.91 3.75 -12.57
CA GLN A 549 -7.70 3.37 -11.18
C GLN A 549 -6.27 2.84 -10.99
N GLN A 550 -5.42 3.64 -10.37
CA GLN A 550 -4.06 3.20 -10.03
C GLN A 550 -4.09 2.40 -8.74
N VAL A 551 -3.58 1.17 -8.73
CA VAL A 551 -3.55 0.34 -7.52
C VAL A 551 -2.33 0.71 -6.65
N ALA A 552 -2.51 0.74 -5.33
CA ALA A 552 -1.47 0.91 -4.32
C ALA A 552 -1.13 -0.45 -3.67
N GLY A 553 -0.15 -1.15 -4.24
CA GLY A 553 0.42 -2.37 -3.66
C GLY A 553 -0.37 -3.65 -3.94
N LEU A 554 0.03 -4.72 -3.24
CA LEU A 554 -0.54 -6.06 -3.35
C LEU A 554 -1.98 -6.10 -2.84
N GLY A 555 -2.85 -6.75 -3.61
CA GLY A 555 -4.15 -7.21 -3.11
C GLY A 555 -4.02 -8.58 -2.45
N GLU A 556 -4.85 -8.85 -1.44
CA GLU A 556 -4.84 -10.06 -0.63
C GLU A 556 -6.24 -10.67 -0.54
N PHE A 557 -6.34 -11.97 -0.75
CA PHE A 557 -7.60 -12.69 -0.64
C PHE A 557 -7.98 -12.90 0.82
N SER A 558 -9.28 -12.86 1.11
CA SER A 558 -9.84 -13.37 2.35
C SER A 558 -9.55 -14.86 2.48
N HIS A 559 -9.44 -15.36 3.71
CA HIS A 559 -9.10 -16.76 3.98
C HIS A 559 -10.10 -17.75 3.37
N ASP A 560 -11.36 -17.33 3.22
CA ASP A 560 -12.45 -18.12 2.63
C ASP A 560 -12.66 -17.84 1.13
N ASN A 561 -11.78 -17.05 0.49
CA ASN A 561 -11.86 -16.58 -0.89
C ASN A 561 -13.11 -15.77 -1.25
N SER A 562 -13.91 -15.36 -0.27
CA SER A 562 -15.14 -14.60 -0.52
C SER A 562 -14.87 -13.17 -0.97
N PHE A 563 -13.69 -12.59 -0.71
CA PHE A 563 -13.32 -11.27 -1.19
C PHE A 563 -11.81 -11.10 -1.43
N LEU A 564 -11.46 -10.15 -2.30
CA LEU A 564 -10.09 -9.68 -2.51
C LEU A 564 -9.97 -8.23 -2.01
N LEU A 565 -9.06 -7.99 -1.07
CA LEU A 565 -8.73 -6.67 -0.53
C LEU A 565 -7.56 -6.06 -1.31
N TYR A 566 -7.68 -4.86 -1.87
CA TYR A 566 -6.56 -4.19 -2.54
C TYR A 566 -6.60 -2.67 -2.34
N GLY A 567 -5.43 -2.01 -2.37
CA GLY A 567 -5.32 -0.56 -2.30
C GLY A 567 -5.47 0.11 -3.68
N GLU A 568 -6.10 1.26 -3.77
CA GLU A 568 -6.28 2.11 -4.95
C GLU A 568 -5.82 3.53 -4.60
N LYS A 569 -4.89 4.09 -5.36
CA LYS A 569 -4.50 5.49 -5.31
C LYS A 569 -5.60 6.33 -5.94
N VAL A 570 -6.28 7.11 -5.10
CA VAL A 570 -7.31 8.03 -5.56
C VAL A 570 -6.74 9.45 -5.57
N TRP A 571 -6.56 9.98 -6.77
CA TRP A 571 -6.13 11.36 -6.98
C TRP A 571 -7.32 12.31 -6.77
N ARG A 572 -7.63 12.67 -5.52
CA ARG A 572 -8.54 13.77 -5.18
C ARG A 572 -7.83 14.82 -4.34
N THR A 573 -7.23 15.81 -5.00
CA THR A 573 -6.72 17.09 -4.44
C THR A 573 -5.89 17.09 -3.13
N LEU A 574 -5.55 15.94 -2.57
CA LEU A 574 -4.55 15.62 -1.54
C LEU A 574 -4.40 14.08 -1.61
N ALA A 575 -3.21 13.52 -1.46
CA ALA A 575 -2.95 12.09 -1.68
C ALA A 575 -3.72 11.19 -0.69
N HIS A 576 -4.61 10.31 -1.19
CA HIS A 576 -5.33 9.30 -0.42
C HIS A 576 -5.18 7.93 -1.10
N CYS A 577 -5.04 6.86 -0.31
CA CYS A 577 -5.17 5.48 -0.79
C CYS A 577 -6.47 4.88 -0.23
N GLU A 578 -7.32 4.31 -1.07
CA GLU A 578 -8.57 3.64 -0.69
C GLU A 578 -8.38 2.13 -0.78
N ALA A 579 -8.83 1.30 0.16
CA ALA A 579 -8.87 -0.15 -0.06
C ALA A 579 -10.26 -0.58 -0.57
N ARG A 580 -10.33 -1.48 -1.55
CA ARG A 580 -11.59 -2.01 -2.11
C ARG A 580 -11.68 -3.52 -2.00
N PHE A 581 -12.91 -4.02 -1.97
CA PHE A 581 -13.26 -5.44 -1.93
C PHE A 581 -13.91 -5.84 -3.26
N SER A 582 -13.60 -7.02 -3.78
CA SER A 582 -14.29 -7.60 -4.94
C SER A 582 -14.65 -9.06 -4.68
N TYR A 583 -15.89 -9.44 -4.98
CA TYR A 583 -16.48 -10.75 -4.65
C TYR A 583 -16.52 -11.70 -5.86
N PRO A 584 -15.94 -12.92 -5.78
CA PRO A 584 -16.21 -13.96 -6.77
C PRO A 584 -17.64 -14.47 -6.60
N THR A 585 -18.45 -14.38 -7.65
CA THR A 585 -19.79 -14.99 -7.70
C THR A 585 -19.67 -16.51 -7.80
N LYS A 586 -20.53 -17.24 -7.08
CA LYS A 586 -20.66 -18.71 -7.13
C LYS A 586 -21.11 -19.21 -8.49
#